data_AF-A0A7V5TMA6-F1
#
_entry.id   AF-A0A7V5TMA6-F1
#
_cell.length_a   1.000
_cell.length_b   1.000
_cell.length_c   1.000
_cell.angle_alpha   90.00
_cell.angle_beta   90.00
_cell.angle_gamma   90.00
#
_symmetry.space_group_name_H-M   'P 1'
#
loop_
_entity.id
_entity.type
_entity.pdbx_description
1 polymer ?
#
loop_
_entity_poly.entity_id
_entity_poly.type
_entity_poly.pdbx_seq_one_letter_code
_entity_poly.pdbx_strand_id
1 'polypeptide(L)'
;MLALYVVVVVTFLYGGLGDSSRLYLVAMIFTAAIFLGWWATVAAIILSLVTMSAGAWAFSTGRVTSYVDVVSSDLTAWLALTADVLGLGVFIALLVNFFMQRLNGYIERSRQLAGELEQHRFRLEEEVANRTSALERYSQRLELVTQIAREMAEIRDATRLLQDVARMISSRFGFYHVAIFLLDEVQEHLVLRAASLDGQEHPAVYGHRVPVGEGLIGRVAELGRPERVPDEMGELTFSSLPELPAARSEVALPIRVRGAVIGVLDIKAREPDAFLPDDVPVLQSLADQLGMAISNAELFQQVEEALEAERRAYGELSRKAWERLIRAQSQSQRYDPYGLLDSEEELGPPVSIPIKVRDQVIGRVRAYPAPQSRGLTREQKALLETLTEQLGVALEGARLYRDTQKRAAMEQLSAEIVARIRETLDMDTVMQTAVREMREALGLHDVLIRLEPTEKRDEEAVS
;
A
#
# COMPACT_ATOMS: atom_id res chain seq x y z
N MET A 1 -65.61 -4.33 -47.35
CA MET A 1 -67.00 -3.94 -46.98
C MET A 1 -67.94 -3.95 -48.17
N LEU A 2 -67.73 -3.12 -49.20
CA LEU A 2 -68.63 -3.07 -50.36
C LEU A 2 -68.77 -4.43 -51.07
N ALA A 3 -67.66 -5.15 -51.27
CA ALA A 3 -67.68 -6.50 -51.86
C ALA A 3 -68.45 -7.52 -51.00
N LEU A 4 -68.33 -7.44 -49.67
CA LEU A 4 -69.01 -8.33 -48.74
C LEU A 4 -70.51 -8.03 -48.68
N TYR A 5 -70.88 -6.75 -48.74
CA TYR A 5 -72.28 -6.31 -48.83
C TYR A 5 -72.93 -6.72 -50.16
N VAL A 6 -72.19 -6.64 -51.28
CA VAL A 6 -72.69 -7.14 -52.57
C VAL A 6 -72.92 -8.65 -52.51
N VAL A 7 -72.00 -9.42 -51.91
CA VAL A 7 -72.19 -10.86 -51.69
C VAL A 7 -73.43 -11.13 -50.83
N VAL A 8 -73.61 -10.38 -49.73
CA VAL A 8 -74.81 -10.46 -48.88
C VAL A 8 -76.09 -10.25 -49.71
N VAL A 9 -76.17 -9.15 -50.47
CA VAL A 9 -77.37 -8.81 -51.26
C VAL A 9 -77.63 -9.85 -52.34
N VAL A 10 -76.60 -10.32 -53.03
CA VAL A 10 -76.73 -11.35 -54.08
C VAL A 10 -77.18 -12.68 -53.49
N THR A 11 -76.52 -13.17 -52.42
CA THR A 11 -76.91 -14.42 -51.75
C THR A 11 -78.31 -14.32 -51.16
N PHE A 12 -78.71 -13.15 -50.67
CA PHE A 12 -80.04 -12.87 -50.14
C PHE A 12 -81.12 -12.92 -51.23
N LEU A 13 -80.84 -12.38 -52.43
CA LEU A 13 -81.76 -12.42 -53.57
C LEU A 13 -81.91 -13.84 -54.16
N TYR A 14 -80.85 -14.65 -54.18
CA TYR A 14 -80.87 -16.00 -54.74
C TYR A 14 -81.38 -17.08 -53.77
N GLY A 15 -80.99 -17.01 -52.50
CA GLY A 15 -81.26 -18.05 -51.50
C GLY A 15 -82.32 -17.69 -50.45
N GLY A 16 -82.85 -16.48 -50.46
CA GLY A 16 -83.83 -16.02 -49.46
C GLY A 16 -83.29 -16.01 -48.01
N LEU A 17 -84.17 -16.31 -47.05
CA LEU A 17 -83.92 -16.30 -45.59
C LEU A 17 -83.17 -17.51 -45.02
N GLY A 18 -82.53 -18.33 -45.87
CA GLY A 18 -81.74 -19.48 -45.41
C GLY A 18 -80.61 -19.11 -44.43
N ASP A 19 -80.08 -20.10 -43.70
CA ASP A 19 -79.01 -19.90 -42.70
C ASP A 19 -77.78 -19.14 -43.25
N SER A 20 -77.47 -19.31 -44.53
CA SER A 20 -76.28 -18.72 -45.17
C SER A 20 -76.34 -17.19 -45.29
N SER A 21 -77.48 -16.58 -45.66
CA SER A 21 -77.56 -15.13 -45.87
C SER A 21 -77.46 -14.34 -44.55
N ARG A 22 -77.98 -14.92 -43.46
CA ARG A 22 -77.82 -14.41 -42.08
C ARG A 22 -76.38 -14.44 -41.61
N LEU A 23 -75.66 -15.53 -41.88
CA LEU A 23 -74.24 -15.65 -41.57
C LEU A 23 -73.40 -14.57 -42.25
N TYR A 24 -73.70 -14.21 -43.50
CA TYR A 24 -72.97 -13.15 -44.19
C TYR A 24 -73.28 -11.74 -43.65
N LEU A 25 -74.51 -11.46 -43.19
CA LEU A 25 -74.86 -10.19 -42.53
C LEU A 25 -74.14 -10.04 -41.20
N VAL A 26 -74.12 -11.11 -40.40
CA VAL A 26 -73.40 -11.15 -39.12
C VAL A 26 -71.89 -11.04 -39.36
N ALA A 27 -71.35 -11.74 -40.36
CA ALA A 27 -69.95 -11.63 -40.76
C ALA A 27 -69.59 -10.21 -41.23
N MET A 28 -70.51 -9.51 -41.90
CA MET A 28 -70.34 -8.10 -42.26
C MET A 28 -70.23 -7.21 -41.04
N ILE A 29 -71.12 -7.36 -40.06
CA ILE A 29 -71.09 -6.60 -38.81
C ILE A 29 -69.80 -6.91 -38.04
N PHE A 30 -69.40 -8.17 -37.96
CA PHE A 30 -68.15 -8.60 -37.33
C PHE A 30 -66.91 -8.00 -38.00
N THR A 31 -66.86 -8.01 -39.33
CA THR A 31 -65.75 -7.41 -40.11
C THR A 31 -65.70 -5.89 -39.90
N ALA A 32 -66.85 -5.23 -39.86
CA ALA A 32 -66.94 -3.81 -39.56
C ALA A 32 -66.46 -3.49 -38.13
N ALA A 33 -66.83 -4.32 -37.16
CA ALA A 33 -66.44 -4.19 -35.76
C ALA A 33 -64.94 -4.28 -35.53
N ILE A 34 -64.27 -5.19 -36.21
CA ILE A 34 -62.82 -5.40 -36.01
C ILE A 34 -62.00 -4.33 -36.72
N PHE A 35 -62.35 -3.95 -37.96
CA PHE A 35 -61.45 -3.20 -38.83
C PHE A 35 -61.82 -1.73 -39.06
N LEU A 36 -63.09 -1.35 -38.94
CA LEU A 36 -63.54 0.00 -39.32
C LEU A 36 -64.08 0.83 -38.14
N GLY A 37 -64.09 0.26 -36.94
CA GLY A 37 -64.47 0.94 -35.71
C GLY A 37 -65.97 1.03 -35.46
N TRP A 38 -66.32 1.68 -34.36
CA TRP A 38 -67.69 1.67 -33.81
C TRP A 38 -68.73 2.21 -34.79
N TRP A 39 -68.47 3.35 -35.42
CA TRP A 39 -69.41 3.97 -36.36
C TRP A 39 -69.68 3.12 -37.60
N ALA A 40 -68.66 2.43 -38.12
CA ALA A 40 -68.84 1.51 -39.23
C ALA A 40 -69.63 0.26 -38.84
N THR A 41 -69.51 -0.18 -37.59
CA THR A 41 -70.30 -1.29 -37.03
C THR A 41 -71.77 -0.91 -36.91
N VAL A 42 -72.05 0.27 -36.36
CA VAL A 42 -73.42 0.81 -36.27
C VAL A 42 -74.01 0.97 -37.68
N ALA A 43 -73.25 1.52 -38.63
CA ALA A 43 -73.68 1.62 -40.02
C ALA A 43 -73.94 0.23 -40.64
N ALA A 44 -73.12 -0.78 -40.36
CA ALA A 44 -73.33 -2.14 -40.83
C ALA A 44 -74.58 -2.79 -40.21
N ILE A 45 -74.88 -2.54 -38.93
CA ILE A 45 -76.11 -3.00 -38.26
C ILE A 45 -77.33 -2.34 -38.88
N ILE A 46 -77.32 -1.01 -39.05
CA ILE A 46 -78.41 -0.25 -39.70
C ILE A 46 -78.61 -0.76 -41.14
N LEU A 47 -77.53 -0.92 -41.89
CA LEU A 47 -77.59 -1.42 -43.26
C LEU A 47 -78.19 -2.83 -43.30
N SER A 48 -77.81 -3.71 -42.36
CA SER A 48 -78.37 -5.06 -42.23
C SER A 48 -79.87 -5.05 -41.90
N LEU A 49 -80.31 -4.15 -41.02
CA LEU A 49 -81.73 -3.95 -40.67
C LEU A 49 -82.54 -3.46 -41.87
N VAL A 50 -81.98 -2.52 -42.64
CA VAL A 50 -82.59 -2.02 -43.87
C VAL A 50 -82.68 -3.14 -44.91
N THR A 51 -81.63 -3.93 -45.10
CA THR A 51 -81.64 -5.09 -46.01
C THR A 51 -82.68 -6.13 -45.60
N MET A 52 -82.78 -6.45 -44.30
CA MET A 52 -83.79 -7.38 -43.78
C MET A 52 -85.23 -6.85 -43.94
N SER A 53 -85.44 -5.56 -43.66
CA SER A 53 -86.77 -4.91 -43.76
C SER A 53 -87.23 -4.79 -45.22
N ALA A 54 -86.31 -4.43 -46.12
CA ALA A 54 -86.57 -4.38 -47.56
C ALA A 54 -86.88 -5.78 -48.12
N GLY A 55 -86.16 -6.80 -47.65
CA GLY A 55 -86.46 -8.20 -47.95
C GLY A 55 -87.84 -8.63 -47.45
N ALA A 56 -88.15 -8.40 -46.18
CA ALA A 56 -89.44 -8.74 -45.58
C ALA A 56 -90.60 -8.16 -46.39
N TRP A 57 -90.53 -6.88 -46.75
CA TRP A 57 -91.54 -6.21 -47.57
C TRP A 57 -91.62 -6.78 -49.00
N ALA A 58 -90.49 -7.06 -49.64
CA ALA A 58 -90.46 -7.57 -51.01
C ALA A 58 -91.04 -8.99 -51.12
N PHE A 59 -90.75 -9.85 -50.15
CA PHE A 59 -91.30 -11.22 -50.08
C PHE A 59 -92.76 -11.23 -49.58
N SER A 60 -93.15 -10.38 -48.63
CA SER A 60 -94.54 -10.33 -48.12
C SER A 60 -95.54 -9.79 -49.14
N THR A 61 -95.10 -8.92 -50.05
CA THR A 61 -95.93 -8.36 -51.13
C THR A 61 -95.95 -9.21 -52.40
N GLY A 62 -95.23 -10.35 -52.41
CA GLY A 62 -95.16 -11.27 -53.55
C GLY A 62 -94.44 -10.71 -54.77
N ARG A 63 -93.69 -9.60 -54.63
CA ARG A 63 -92.94 -8.97 -55.73
C ARG A 63 -91.68 -9.73 -56.13
N VAL A 64 -91.19 -10.60 -55.25
CA VAL A 64 -90.01 -11.44 -55.47
C VAL A 64 -90.39 -12.89 -55.16
N THR A 65 -90.21 -13.78 -56.13
CA THR A 65 -90.39 -15.22 -55.97
C THR A 65 -89.03 -15.85 -55.67
N SER A 66 -88.91 -16.60 -54.58
CA SER A 66 -87.68 -17.34 -54.28
C SER A 66 -87.61 -18.61 -55.16
N TYR A 67 -86.39 -19.05 -55.44
CA TYR A 67 -86.14 -20.30 -56.18
C TYR A 67 -85.97 -21.52 -55.25
N VAL A 68 -85.88 -21.29 -53.93
CA VAL A 68 -85.70 -22.30 -52.86
C VAL A 68 -86.66 -21.95 -51.70
N ASP A 69 -87.07 -22.95 -50.92
CA ASP A 69 -88.03 -22.85 -49.80
C ASP A 69 -87.80 -21.62 -48.92
N VAL A 70 -88.73 -20.67 -48.99
CA VAL A 70 -88.75 -19.51 -48.09
C VAL A 70 -89.22 -19.99 -46.73
N VAL A 71 -88.41 -19.74 -45.70
CA VAL A 71 -88.65 -20.13 -44.30
C VAL A 71 -90.04 -19.71 -43.82
N SER A 72 -90.52 -18.51 -44.20
CA SER A 72 -91.95 -18.16 -44.17
C SER A 72 -92.24 -16.84 -44.92
N SER A 73 -93.48 -16.68 -45.38
CA SER A 73 -94.05 -15.39 -45.82
C SER A 73 -94.66 -14.58 -44.67
N ASP A 74 -94.60 -15.11 -43.44
CA ASP A 74 -95.18 -14.49 -42.26
C ASP A 74 -94.27 -13.37 -41.74
N LEU A 75 -94.85 -12.19 -41.58
CA LEU A 75 -94.18 -11.01 -41.06
C LEU A 75 -93.59 -11.26 -39.65
N THR A 76 -94.23 -12.12 -38.85
CA THR A 76 -93.78 -12.43 -37.49
C THR A 76 -92.42 -13.14 -37.46
N ALA A 77 -92.16 -14.04 -38.41
CA ALA A 77 -90.89 -14.74 -38.52
C ALA A 77 -89.76 -13.82 -39.01
N TRP A 78 -90.06 -12.89 -39.93
CA TRP A 78 -89.11 -11.86 -40.35
C TRP A 78 -88.72 -10.96 -39.19
N LEU A 79 -89.69 -10.56 -38.36
CA LEU A 79 -89.43 -9.76 -37.16
C LEU A 79 -88.54 -10.52 -36.17
N ALA A 80 -88.83 -11.79 -35.89
CA ALA A 80 -87.99 -12.63 -35.03
C ALA A 80 -86.55 -12.73 -35.55
N LEU A 81 -86.36 -12.98 -36.84
CA LEU A 81 -85.03 -13.10 -37.44
C LEU A 81 -84.27 -11.77 -37.50
N THR A 82 -84.97 -10.65 -37.73
CA THR A 82 -84.35 -9.32 -37.62
C THR A 82 -83.89 -9.03 -36.19
N ALA A 83 -84.66 -9.48 -35.19
CA ALA A 83 -84.30 -9.34 -33.79
C ALA A 83 -83.07 -10.19 -33.44
N ASP A 84 -82.95 -11.41 -33.99
CA ASP A 84 -81.76 -12.26 -33.81
C ASP A 84 -80.50 -11.62 -34.41
N VAL A 85 -80.58 -11.10 -35.65
CA VAL A 85 -79.44 -10.44 -36.31
C VAL A 85 -79.05 -9.15 -35.60
N LEU A 86 -80.02 -8.37 -35.12
CA LEU A 86 -79.78 -7.18 -34.32
C LEU A 86 -79.13 -7.55 -32.98
N GLY A 87 -79.67 -8.54 -32.27
CA GLY A 87 -79.15 -9.00 -30.98
C GLY A 87 -77.72 -9.52 -31.08
N LEU A 88 -77.45 -10.37 -32.07
CA LEU A 88 -76.10 -10.90 -32.33
C LEU A 88 -75.14 -9.81 -32.81
N GLY A 89 -75.61 -8.88 -33.65
CA GLY A 89 -74.82 -7.75 -34.12
C GLY A 89 -74.42 -6.79 -33.00
N VAL A 90 -75.36 -6.44 -32.11
CA VAL A 90 -75.09 -5.63 -30.92
C VAL A 90 -74.17 -6.38 -29.96
N PHE A 91 -74.39 -7.67 -29.74
CA PHE A 91 -73.52 -8.50 -28.91
C PHE A 91 -72.08 -8.54 -29.43
N ILE A 92 -71.89 -8.76 -30.74
CA ILE A 92 -70.58 -8.72 -31.40
C ILE A 92 -69.93 -7.34 -31.26
N ALA A 93 -70.70 -6.27 -31.49
CA ALA A 93 -70.19 -4.90 -31.39
C ALA A 93 -69.71 -4.59 -29.97
N LEU A 94 -70.48 -4.97 -28.95
CA LEU A 94 -70.10 -4.82 -27.54
C LEU A 94 -68.89 -5.68 -27.17
N LEU A 95 -68.85 -6.94 -27.63
CA LEU A 95 -67.76 -7.87 -27.35
C LEU A 95 -66.43 -7.40 -27.96
N VAL A 96 -66.45 -6.99 -29.23
CA VAL A 96 -65.27 -6.47 -29.93
C VAL A 96 -64.82 -5.15 -29.31
N ASN A 97 -65.75 -4.24 -28.99
CA ASN A 97 -65.41 -2.99 -28.31
C ASN A 97 -64.77 -3.25 -26.94
N PHE A 98 -65.33 -4.16 -26.13
CA PHE A 98 -64.76 -4.56 -24.84
C PHE A 98 -63.35 -5.13 -24.98
N PHE A 99 -63.14 -6.05 -25.93
CA PHE A 99 -61.83 -6.67 -26.14
C PHE A 99 -60.81 -5.66 -26.67
N MET A 100 -61.19 -4.79 -27.61
CA MET A 100 -60.32 -3.75 -28.16
C MET A 100 -59.89 -2.74 -27.10
N GLN A 101 -60.82 -2.29 -26.24
CA GLN A 101 -60.48 -1.43 -25.11
C GLN A 101 -59.48 -2.10 -24.17
N ARG A 102 -59.68 -3.38 -23.85
CA ARG A 102 -58.79 -4.14 -22.97
C ARG A 102 -57.42 -4.37 -23.60
N LEU A 103 -57.37 -4.69 -24.90
CA LEU A 103 -56.14 -4.89 -25.66
C LEU A 103 -55.32 -3.61 -25.74
N ASN A 104 -55.95 -2.47 -26.03
CA ASN A 104 -55.28 -1.16 -26.05
C ASN A 104 -54.69 -0.83 -24.68
N GLY A 105 -55.44 -1.08 -23.59
CA GLY A 105 -54.92 -0.90 -22.23
C GLY A 105 -53.72 -1.80 -21.89
N TYR A 106 -53.69 -3.05 -22.39
CA TYR A 106 -52.53 -3.93 -22.24
C TYR A 106 -51.33 -3.46 -23.07
N ILE A 107 -51.54 -2.97 -24.29
CA ILE A 107 -50.48 -2.43 -25.15
C ILE A 107 -49.88 -1.18 -24.51
N GLU A 108 -50.70 -0.27 -23.99
CA GLU A 108 -50.22 0.94 -23.30
C GLU A 108 -49.44 0.60 -22.04
N ARG A 109 -49.95 -0.30 -21.17
CA ARG A 109 -49.20 -0.77 -19.99
C ARG A 109 -47.90 -1.45 -20.37
N SER A 110 -47.89 -2.27 -21.42
CA SER A 110 -46.67 -2.94 -21.89
C SER A 110 -45.65 -1.93 -22.41
N ARG A 111 -46.09 -0.90 -23.14
CA ARG A 111 -45.21 0.18 -23.62
C ARG A 111 -44.66 1.00 -22.46
N GLN A 112 -45.49 1.29 -21.46
CA GLN A 112 -45.07 2.01 -20.26
C GLN A 112 -44.02 1.21 -19.47
N LEU A 113 -44.29 -0.07 -19.18
CA LEU A 113 -43.34 -0.94 -18.48
C LEU A 113 -42.03 -1.09 -19.25
N ALA A 114 -42.08 -1.23 -20.58
CA ALA A 114 -40.88 -1.27 -21.40
C ALA A 114 -40.06 0.02 -21.29
N GLY A 115 -40.72 1.18 -21.31
CA GLY A 115 -40.07 2.48 -21.11
C GLY A 115 -39.46 2.65 -19.71
N GLU A 116 -40.18 2.23 -18.65
CA GLU A 116 -39.66 2.23 -17.28
C GLU A 116 -38.44 1.30 -17.14
N LEU A 117 -38.49 0.10 -17.74
CA LEU A 117 -37.38 -0.84 -17.71
C LEU A 117 -36.14 -0.28 -18.43
N GLU A 118 -36.32 0.37 -19.57
CA GLU A 118 -35.23 1.01 -20.31
C GLU A 118 -34.61 2.16 -19.51
N GLN A 119 -35.43 3.00 -18.86
CA GLN A 119 -34.94 4.07 -17.99
C GLN A 119 -34.16 3.52 -16.79
N HIS A 120 -34.66 2.47 -16.15
CA HIS A 120 -33.97 1.82 -15.05
C HIS A 120 -32.65 1.18 -15.51
N ARG A 121 -32.63 0.51 -16.67
CA ARG A 121 -31.41 -0.06 -17.25
C ARG A 121 -30.38 1.02 -17.52
N PHE A 122 -30.77 2.12 -18.17
CA PHE A 122 -29.86 3.23 -18.47
C PHE A 122 -29.27 3.85 -17.20
N ARG A 123 -30.11 4.08 -16.18
CA ARG A 123 -29.65 4.60 -14.88
C ARG A 123 -28.66 3.65 -14.19
N LEU A 124 -28.93 2.34 -14.22
CA LEU A 124 -28.02 1.34 -13.65
C LEU A 124 -26.71 1.24 -14.42
N GLU A 125 -26.76 1.29 -15.76
CA GLU A 125 -25.56 1.30 -16.61
C GLU A 125 -24.69 2.53 -16.31
N GLU A 126 -25.30 3.70 -16.16
CA GLU A 126 -24.62 4.93 -15.76
C GLU A 126 -24.02 4.83 -14.34
N GLU A 127 -24.77 4.31 -13.37
CA GLU A 127 -24.27 4.14 -12.00
C GLU A 127 -23.10 3.14 -11.93
N VAL A 128 -23.20 2.01 -12.64
CA VAL A 128 -22.13 1.01 -12.73
C VAL A 128 -20.91 1.61 -13.42
N ALA A 129 -21.07 2.34 -14.52
CA ALA A 129 -19.97 3.01 -15.19
C ALA A 129 -19.26 4.01 -14.26
N ASN A 130 -20.03 4.87 -13.59
CA ASN A 130 -19.48 5.85 -12.65
C ASN A 130 -18.74 5.20 -11.48
N ARG A 131 -19.31 4.14 -10.87
CA ARG A 131 -18.65 3.38 -9.80
C ARG A 131 -17.39 2.66 -10.29
N THR A 132 -17.43 2.09 -11.49
CA THR A 132 -16.27 1.40 -12.07
C THR A 132 -15.13 2.38 -12.30
N SER A 133 -15.38 3.52 -12.92
CA SER A 133 -14.37 4.55 -13.12
C SER A 133 -13.85 5.18 -11.80
N ALA A 134 -14.69 5.25 -10.76
CA ALA A 134 -14.24 5.66 -9.43
C ALA A 134 -13.30 4.61 -8.80
N LEU A 135 -13.65 3.32 -8.89
CA LEU A 135 -12.83 2.21 -8.40
C LEU A 135 -11.49 2.11 -9.15
N GLU A 136 -11.50 2.28 -10.47
CA GLU A 136 -10.27 2.29 -11.28
C GLU A 136 -9.32 3.41 -10.85
N ARG A 137 -9.84 4.64 -10.64
CA ARG A 137 -9.05 5.76 -10.13
C ARG A 137 -8.49 5.49 -8.73
N TYR A 138 -9.28 4.88 -7.85
CA TYR A 138 -8.84 4.49 -6.52
C TYR A 138 -7.74 3.41 -6.57
N SER A 139 -7.91 2.40 -7.42
CA SER A 139 -6.91 1.33 -7.62
C SER A 139 -5.58 1.90 -8.13
N GLN A 140 -5.62 2.78 -9.14
CA GLN A 140 -4.43 3.43 -9.68
C GLN A 140 -3.69 4.26 -8.61
N ARG A 141 -4.44 5.00 -7.77
CA ARG A 141 -3.85 5.75 -6.64
C ARG A 141 -3.17 4.83 -5.62
N LEU A 142 -3.79 3.69 -5.30
CA LEU A 142 -3.23 2.71 -4.37
C LEU A 142 -1.97 2.03 -4.92
N GLU A 143 -1.95 1.73 -6.22
CA GLU A 143 -0.77 1.20 -6.91
C GLU A 143 0.41 2.17 -6.83
N LEU A 144 0.17 3.47 -7.03
CA LEU A 144 1.20 4.51 -6.87
C LEU A 144 1.74 4.56 -5.44
N VAL A 145 0.88 4.57 -4.43
CA VAL A 145 1.30 4.52 -3.01
C VAL A 145 2.15 3.29 -2.74
N THR A 146 1.70 2.11 -3.19
CA THR A 146 2.40 0.85 -2.97
C THR A 146 3.77 0.83 -3.66
N GLN A 147 3.85 1.37 -4.89
CA GLN A 147 5.09 1.45 -5.63
C GLN A 147 6.09 2.37 -4.94
N ILE A 148 5.66 3.58 -4.55
CA ILE A 148 6.55 4.51 -3.84
C ILE A 148 7.02 3.84 -2.54
N ALA A 149 6.13 3.25 -1.74
CA ALA A 149 6.51 2.61 -0.49
C ALA A 149 7.55 1.48 -0.64
N ARG A 150 7.48 0.70 -1.72
CA ARG A 150 8.53 -0.31 -2.04
C ARG A 150 9.87 0.35 -2.31
N GLU A 151 9.88 1.42 -3.11
CA GLU A 151 11.10 2.17 -3.41
C GLU A 151 11.67 2.85 -2.15
N MET A 152 10.81 3.36 -1.25
CA MET A 152 11.25 3.90 0.05
C MET A 152 11.97 2.84 0.90
N ALA A 153 11.45 1.61 0.91
CA ALA A 153 11.97 0.53 1.76
C ALA A 153 13.37 0.05 1.36
N GLU A 154 13.83 0.35 0.14
CA GLU A 154 15.17 0.00 -0.34
C GLU A 154 16.24 1.01 0.10
N ILE A 155 15.84 2.21 0.51
CA ILE A 155 16.76 3.29 0.87
C ILE A 155 17.20 3.16 2.32
N ARG A 156 18.51 3.03 2.54
CA ARG A 156 19.11 2.84 3.87
C ARG A 156 19.58 4.12 4.54
N ASP A 157 19.81 5.16 3.76
CA ASP A 157 20.25 6.47 4.23
C ASP A 157 19.03 7.34 4.53
N ALA A 158 18.85 7.72 5.80
CA ALA A 158 17.68 8.50 6.23
C ALA A 158 17.58 9.86 5.53
N THR A 159 18.71 10.51 5.24
CA THR A 159 18.72 11.83 4.59
C THR A 159 18.29 11.72 3.13
N ARG A 160 18.85 10.74 2.41
CA ARG A 160 18.47 10.47 1.01
C ARG A 160 17.04 9.98 0.89
N LEU A 161 16.58 9.14 1.82
CA LEU A 161 15.21 8.65 1.88
C LEU A 161 14.22 9.82 1.87
N LEU A 162 14.39 10.79 2.75
CA LEU A 162 13.50 11.95 2.84
C LEU A 162 13.47 12.76 1.54
N GLN A 163 14.64 13.01 0.93
CA GLN A 163 14.76 13.76 -0.32
C GLN A 163 14.10 13.05 -1.50
N ASP A 164 14.41 11.76 -1.67
CA ASP A 164 13.88 10.96 -2.77
C ASP A 164 12.37 10.78 -2.62
N VAL A 165 11.87 10.59 -1.39
CA VAL A 165 10.43 10.48 -1.12
C VAL A 165 9.69 11.77 -1.45
N ALA A 166 10.15 12.92 -0.95
CA ALA A 166 9.51 14.20 -1.27
C ALA A 166 9.43 14.40 -2.79
N ARG A 167 10.50 14.06 -3.52
CA ARG A 167 10.57 14.15 -4.98
C ARG A 167 9.63 13.16 -5.67
N MET A 168 9.58 11.90 -5.23
CA MET A 168 8.69 10.87 -5.78
C MET A 168 7.22 11.23 -5.59
N ILE A 169 6.86 11.72 -4.40
CA ILE A 169 5.47 12.13 -4.11
C ILE A 169 5.09 13.31 -5.00
N SER A 170 5.93 14.35 -5.07
CA SER A 170 5.65 15.53 -5.90
C SER A 170 5.56 15.17 -7.39
N SER A 171 6.54 14.43 -7.93
CA SER A 171 6.60 14.10 -9.36
C SER A 171 5.53 13.11 -9.83
N ARG A 172 5.18 12.09 -9.04
CA ARG A 172 4.24 11.04 -9.47
C ARG A 172 2.79 11.40 -9.26
N PHE A 173 2.48 12.14 -8.19
CA PHE A 173 1.13 12.63 -7.95
C PHE A 173 0.88 14.01 -8.58
N GLY A 174 1.93 14.68 -9.08
CA GLY A 174 1.81 16.01 -9.70
C GLY A 174 1.55 17.13 -8.69
N PHE A 175 1.93 16.95 -7.42
CA PHE A 175 1.73 17.96 -6.40
C PHE A 175 2.76 19.09 -6.53
N TYR A 176 2.28 20.31 -6.30
CA TYR A 176 3.07 21.53 -6.44
C TYR A 176 4.25 21.56 -5.48
N HIS A 177 3.99 21.25 -4.21
CA HIS A 177 5.02 21.25 -3.19
C HIS A 177 4.79 20.10 -2.20
N VAL A 178 5.87 19.43 -1.81
CA VAL A 178 5.87 18.37 -0.80
C VAL A 178 7.00 18.63 0.17
N ALA A 179 6.72 18.70 1.46
CA ALA A 179 7.72 18.92 2.50
C ALA A 179 7.60 17.88 3.61
N ILE A 180 8.74 17.45 4.14
CA ILE A 180 8.82 16.51 5.25
C ILE A 180 9.52 17.21 6.42
N PHE A 181 8.76 17.40 7.48
CA PHE A 181 9.22 17.93 8.75
C PHE A 181 9.40 16.79 9.75
N LEU A 182 10.52 16.74 10.46
CA LEU A 182 10.74 15.81 11.57
C LEU A 182 10.83 16.60 12.88
N LEU A 183 10.34 16.02 13.97
CA LEU A 183 10.52 16.60 15.29
C LEU A 183 12.00 16.65 15.68
N ASP A 184 12.40 17.68 16.40
CA ASP A 184 13.69 17.72 17.07
C ASP A 184 13.74 16.79 18.29
N GLU A 185 14.94 16.57 18.84
CA GLU A 185 15.15 15.64 19.97
C GLU A 185 14.33 16.01 21.22
N VAL A 186 14.00 17.30 21.38
CA VAL A 186 13.24 17.84 22.51
C VAL A 186 11.72 17.84 22.24
N GLN A 187 11.30 17.51 21.01
CA GLN A 187 9.91 17.48 20.55
C GLN A 187 9.18 18.82 20.63
N GLU A 188 9.90 19.94 20.55
CA GLU A 188 9.32 21.28 20.59
C GLU A 188 9.17 21.90 19.20
N HIS A 189 10.00 21.49 18.25
CA HIS A 189 10.03 22.07 16.92
C HIS A 189 10.05 21.00 15.84
N LEU A 190 9.26 21.24 14.80
CA LEU A 190 9.32 20.56 13.53
C LEU A 190 10.39 21.20 12.66
N VAL A 191 11.39 20.43 12.24
CA VAL A 191 12.49 20.87 11.39
C VAL A 191 12.28 20.33 9.98
N LEU A 192 12.30 21.21 8.98
CA LEU A 192 12.21 20.82 7.59
C LEU A 192 13.47 20.07 7.15
N ARG A 193 13.32 18.78 6.82
CA ARG A 193 14.43 17.89 6.43
C ARG A 193 14.51 17.63 4.93
N ALA A 194 13.37 17.67 4.24
CA ALA A 194 13.31 17.50 2.80
C ALA A 194 12.11 18.27 2.22
N ALA A 195 12.27 18.77 1.00
CA ALA A 195 11.23 19.49 0.29
C ALA A 195 11.41 19.30 -1.22
N SER A 196 10.29 19.24 -1.93
CA SER A 196 10.23 19.21 -3.37
C SER A 196 9.25 20.25 -3.89
N LEU A 197 9.63 20.94 -4.96
CA LEU A 197 8.83 21.93 -5.69
C LEU A 197 8.78 21.52 -7.16
N ASP A 198 7.58 21.32 -7.71
CA ASP A 198 7.36 20.87 -9.10
C ASP A 198 8.20 19.63 -9.47
N GLY A 199 8.31 18.65 -8.56
CA GLY A 199 9.05 17.40 -8.76
C GLY A 199 10.57 17.53 -8.71
N GLN A 200 11.11 18.70 -8.38
CA GLN A 200 12.54 18.94 -8.16
C GLN A 200 12.83 19.14 -6.68
N GLU A 201 14.06 18.90 -6.25
CA GLU A 201 14.46 19.22 -4.87
C GLU A 201 14.39 20.73 -4.60
N HIS A 202 13.94 21.09 -3.41
CA HIS A 202 13.87 22.47 -2.95
C HIS A 202 14.75 22.68 -1.70
N PRO A 203 16.09 22.59 -1.81
CA PRO A 203 17.00 22.61 -0.67
C PRO A 203 17.10 23.97 0.04
N ALA A 204 16.67 25.05 -0.62
CA ALA A 204 16.77 26.43 -0.12
C ALA A 204 16.01 26.69 1.20
N VAL A 205 15.13 25.78 1.60
CA VAL A 205 14.29 25.91 2.80
C VAL A 205 14.66 24.94 3.92
N TYR A 206 15.68 24.10 3.73
CA TYR A 206 16.08 23.11 4.73
C TYR A 206 16.50 23.78 6.04
N GLY A 207 16.14 23.16 7.16
CA GLY A 207 16.42 23.70 8.49
C GLY A 207 15.42 24.72 9.00
N HIS A 208 14.40 25.11 8.21
CA HIS A 208 13.27 25.89 8.71
C HIS A 208 12.60 25.17 9.90
N ARG A 209 12.25 25.92 10.95
CA ARG A 209 11.71 25.37 12.21
C ARG A 209 10.31 25.93 12.47
N VAL A 210 9.36 25.05 12.76
CA VAL A 210 7.98 25.39 13.13
C VAL A 210 7.72 24.89 14.55
N PRO A 211 7.26 25.73 15.50
CA PRO A 211 6.88 25.27 16.83
C PRO A 211 5.72 24.27 16.78
N VAL A 212 5.74 23.26 17.63
CA VAL A 212 4.59 22.36 17.82
C VAL A 212 3.38 23.16 18.36
N GLY A 213 2.19 22.87 17.84
CA GLY A 213 0.96 23.62 18.13
C GLY A 213 0.75 24.89 17.30
N GLU A 214 1.80 25.40 16.62
CA GLU A 214 1.69 26.59 15.77
C GLU A 214 1.50 26.25 14.29
N GLY A 215 0.56 26.93 13.63
CA GLY A 215 0.23 26.67 12.22
C GLY A 215 -0.41 25.31 11.96
N LEU A 216 -0.71 25.03 10.70
CA LEU A 216 -1.35 23.77 10.31
C LEU A 216 -0.45 22.58 10.68
N ILE A 217 0.83 22.66 10.30
CA ILE A 217 1.82 21.60 10.50
C ILE A 217 2.07 21.36 12.00
N GLY A 218 2.25 22.42 12.80
CA GLY A 218 2.47 22.29 14.25
C GLY A 218 1.26 21.72 14.98
N ARG A 219 0.03 22.11 14.60
CA ARG A 219 -1.20 21.49 15.16
C ARG A 219 -1.33 20.02 14.77
N VAL A 220 -0.99 19.64 13.55
CA VAL A 220 -1.00 18.23 13.14
C VAL A 220 0.00 17.40 13.96
N ALA A 221 1.18 17.94 14.25
CA ALA A 221 2.14 17.28 15.14
C ALA A 221 1.60 17.12 16.57
N GLU A 222 0.91 18.14 17.10
CA GLU A 222 0.32 18.12 18.43
C GLU A 222 -0.87 17.14 18.53
N LEU A 223 -1.79 17.17 17.55
CA LEU A 223 -3.03 16.40 17.57
C LEU A 223 -2.87 14.96 17.07
N GLY A 224 -1.85 14.69 16.25
CA GLY A 224 -1.60 13.37 15.65
C GLY A 224 -2.66 12.90 14.65
N ARG A 225 -3.44 13.82 14.08
CA ARG A 225 -4.47 13.57 13.05
C ARG A 225 -4.26 14.47 11.83
N PRO A 226 -4.62 14.03 10.62
CA PRO A 226 -4.48 14.85 9.43
C PRO A 226 -5.39 16.08 9.45
N GLU A 227 -4.89 17.22 8.97
CA GLU A 227 -5.67 18.44 8.74
C GLU A 227 -5.54 18.89 7.28
N ARG A 228 -6.59 19.56 6.78
CA ARG A 228 -6.72 19.93 5.37
C ARG A 228 -7.28 21.35 5.25
N VAL A 229 -6.71 22.12 4.33
CA VAL A 229 -7.15 23.46 3.95
C VAL A 229 -7.61 23.44 2.49
N PRO A 230 -8.92 23.56 2.20
CA PRO A 230 -9.46 23.49 0.84
C PRO A 230 -9.09 24.67 -0.05
N ASP A 231 -8.99 25.89 0.47
CA ASP A 231 -8.55 27.05 -0.32
C ASP A 231 -7.72 28.02 0.55
N GLU A 232 -6.43 28.17 0.22
CA GLU A 232 -5.48 29.08 0.86
C GLU A 232 -5.51 30.48 0.20
N MET A 233 -6.70 31.07 0.01
CA MET A 233 -6.82 32.43 -0.56
C MET A 233 -6.26 33.50 0.40
N GLY A 234 -4.96 33.80 0.27
CA GLY A 234 -4.38 35.08 0.66
C GLY A 234 -4.26 35.42 2.17
N GLU A 235 -4.81 34.62 3.09
CA GLU A 235 -4.44 34.71 4.50
C GLU A 235 -3.13 33.95 4.74
N LEU A 236 -2.02 34.67 4.53
CA LEU A 236 -0.64 34.33 4.91
C LEU A 236 -0.48 34.19 6.44
N THR A 237 -1.42 33.55 7.14
CA THR A 237 -1.36 33.47 8.61
C THR A 237 -0.54 32.27 9.07
N PHE A 238 -0.31 31.25 8.22
CA PHE A 238 0.38 30.03 8.65
C PHE A 238 1.32 29.39 7.62
N SER A 239 1.85 30.15 6.65
CA SER A 239 2.90 29.63 5.78
C SER A 239 4.22 29.58 6.56
N SER A 240 4.59 28.38 6.99
CA SER A 240 5.91 28.07 7.54
C SER A 240 7.03 28.26 6.52
N LEU A 241 6.76 28.42 5.23
CA LEU A 241 7.80 28.55 4.21
C LEU A 241 7.69 29.87 3.42
N PRO A 242 8.81 30.55 3.11
CA PRO A 242 8.80 31.76 2.28
C PRO A 242 8.18 31.50 0.90
N GLU A 243 7.17 32.31 0.56
CA GLU A 243 6.45 32.48 -0.71
C GLU A 243 6.38 31.27 -1.64
N LEU A 244 5.35 30.43 -1.42
CA LEU A 244 4.78 29.51 -2.41
C LEU A 244 3.53 30.16 -3.03
N PRO A 245 3.66 31.18 -3.91
CA PRO A 245 2.55 32.05 -4.32
C PRO A 245 1.46 31.34 -5.13
N ALA A 246 1.74 30.13 -5.64
CA ALA A 246 0.79 29.35 -6.41
C ALA A 246 0.07 28.28 -5.58
N ALA A 247 0.36 28.14 -4.29
CA ALA A 247 -0.36 27.22 -3.43
C ALA A 247 -1.80 27.72 -3.23
N ARG A 248 -2.77 26.83 -3.45
CA ARG A 248 -4.19 27.09 -3.28
C ARG A 248 -4.85 26.10 -2.35
N SER A 249 -4.27 24.96 -2.06
CA SER A 249 -4.77 24.04 -1.04
C SER A 249 -3.62 23.30 -0.39
N GLU A 250 -3.84 22.84 0.84
CA GLU A 250 -2.83 22.20 1.68
C GLU A 250 -3.44 21.00 2.42
N VAL A 251 -2.66 19.93 2.56
CA VAL A 251 -2.94 18.83 3.48
C VAL A 251 -1.69 18.50 4.27
N ALA A 252 -1.83 18.46 5.59
CA ALA A 252 -0.77 18.10 6.52
C ALA A 252 -1.13 16.77 7.20
N LEU A 253 -0.20 15.82 7.12
CA LEU A 253 -0.39 14.43 7.51
C LEU A 253 0.66 14.04 8.57
N PRO A 254 0.27 13.54 9.75
CA PRO A 254 1.24 13.08 10.73
C PRO A 254 2.03 11.87 10.21
N ILE A 255 3.35 11.92 10.35
CA ILE A 255 4.24 10.78 10.13
C ILE A 255 4.38 10.05 11.46
N ARG A 256 3.96 8.78 11.50
CA ARG A 256 3.87 8.03 12.75
C ARG A 256 4.70 6.76 12.74
N VAL A 257 5.27 6.45 13.90
CA VAL A 257 5.96 5.18 14.17
C VAL A 257 5.37 4.60 15.44
N ARG A 258 4.77 3.40 15.33
CA ARG A 258 4.14 2.69 16.46
C ARG A 258 3.15 3.57 17.26
N GLY A 259 2.44 4.46 16.57
CA GLY A 259 1.44 5.36 17.16
C GLY A 259 1.99 6.69 17.68
N ALA A 260 3.31 6.88 17.77
CA ALA A 260 3.93 8.16 18.11
C ALA A 260 4.16 9.00 16.85
N VAL A 261 3.86 10.29 16.91
CA VAL A 261 4.18 11.23 15.83
C VAL A 261 5.67 11.55 15.89
N ILE A 262 6.37 11.36 14.77
CA ILE A 262 7.79 11.69 14.62
C ILE A 262 8.03 12.87 13.68
N GLY A 263 6.98 13.31 12.97
CA GLY A 263 7.06 14.36 11.97
C GLY A 263 5.73 14.61 11.28
N VAL A 264 5.76 15.46 10.25
CA VAL A 264 4.59 15.82 9.43
C VAL A 264 5.00 15.87 7.96
N LEU A 265 4.19 15.22 7.13
CA LEU A 265 4.23 15.33 5.68
C LEU A 265 3.25 16.42 5.26
N ASP A 266 3.78 17.50 4.71
CA ASP A 266 3.01 18.64 4.21
C ASP A 266 2.96 18.59 2.67
N ILE A 267 1.77 18.75 2.09
CA ILE A 267 1.56 18.69 0.64
C ILE A 267 0.67 19.86 0.23
N LYS A 268 1.13 20.64 -0.76
CA LYS A 268 0.38 21.75 -1.36
C LYS A 268 0.11 21.53 -2.84
N ALA A 269 -1.04 22.03 -3.31
CA ALA A 269 -1.46 21.97 -4.70
C ALA A 269 -1.81 23.37 -5.24
N ARG A 270 -1.84 23.52 -6.58
CA ARG A 270 -2.18 24.79 -7.26
C ARG A 270 -3.68 24.98 -7.42
N GLU A 271 -4.43 23.90 -7.33
CA GLU A 271 -5.87 23.86 -7.44
C GLU A 271 -6.49 24.04 -6.05
N PRO A 272 -7.57 24.84 -5.94
CA PRO A 272 -8.40 24.80 -4.75
C PRO A 272 -9.09 23.42 -4.68
N ASP A 273 -9.29 22.95 -3.44
CA ASP A 273 -9.94 21.68 -3.08
C ASP A 273 -9.32 20.44 -3.76
N ALA A 274 -8.00 20.48 -4.02
CA ALA A 274 -7.28 19.38 -4.69
C ALA A 274 -7.27 18.08 -3.88
N PHE A 275 -7.36 18.18 -2.55
CA PHE A 275 -7.35 17.04 -1.63
C PHE A 275 -8.79 16.72 -1.22
N LEU A 276 -9.40 15.69 -1.79
CA LEU A 276 -10.75 15.28 -1.40
C LEU A 276 -10.71 14.51 -0.06
N PRO A 277 -11.78 14.51 0.74
CA PRO A 277 -11.83 13.75 2.00
C PRO A 277 -11.48 12.28 1.85
N ASP A 278 -11.84 11.67 0.72
CA ASP A 278 -11.57 10.26 0.41
C ASP A 278 -10.10 10.00 0.04
N ASP A 279 -9.33 11.04 -0.28
CA ASP A 279 -7.90 10.94 -0.63
C ASP A 279 -6.98 11.03 0.59
N VAL A 280 -7.45 11.67 1.67
CA VAL A 280 -6.67 11.83 2.91
C VAL A 280 -6.25 10.48 3.51
N PRO A 281 -7.11 9.43 3.61
CA PRO A 281 -6.68 8.13 4.10
C PRO A 281 -5.59 7.47 3.25
N VAL A 282 -5.64 7.64 1.92
CA VAL A 282 -4.65 7.09 0.99
C VAL A 282 -3.31 7.78 1.20
N LEU A 283 -3.29 9.10 1.26
CA LEU A 283 -2.07 9.87 1.54
C LEU A 283 -1.54 9.63 2.96
N GLN A 284 -2.42 9.48 3.95
CA GLN A 284 -2.04 9.13 5.32
C GLN A 284 -1.32 7.78 5.37
N SER A 285 -1.77 6.78 4.59
CA SER A 285 -1.09 5.49 4.51
C SER A 285 0.34 5.60 3.97
N LEU A 286 0.60 6.59 3.10
CA LEU A 286 1.93 6.90 2.60
C LEU A 286 2.79 7.56 3.68
N ALA A 287 2.23 8.48 4.46
CA ALA A 287 2.91 9.10 5.61
C ALA A 287 3.25 8.07 6.71
N ASP A 288 2.35 7.13 6.98
CA ASP A 288 2.59 6.05 7.96
C ASP A 288 3.71 5.10 7.45
N GLN A 289 3.73 4.77 6.15
CA GLN A 289 4.81 3.97 5.55
C GLN A 289 6.15 4.70 5.54
N LEU A 290 6.14 6.02 5.27
CA LEU A 290 7.32 6.87 5.39
C LEU A 290 7.89 6.84 6.81
N GLY A 291 7.04 6.91 7.84
CA GLY A 291 7.47 6.81 9.23
C GLY A 291 8.22 5.50 9.52
N MET A 292 7.67 4.37 9.05
CA MET A 292 8.32 3.07 9.17
C MET A 292 9.66 3.01 8.41
N ALA A 293 9.74 3.59 7.22
CA ALA A 293 10.97 3.63 6.43
C ALA A 293 12.06 4.47 7.13
N ILE A 294 11.70 5.64 7.68
CA ILE A 294 12.63 6.48 8.46
C ILE A 294 13.17 5.72 9.66
N SER A 295 12.29 5.10 10.45
CA SER A 295 12.70 4.32 11.62
C SER A 295 13.64 3.16 11.26
N ASN A 296 13.41 2.51 10.13
CA ASN A 296 14.29 1.43 9.65
C ASN A 296 15.65 1.96 9.18
N ALA A 297 15.69 3.08 8.47
CA ALA A 297 16.92 3.70 7.99
C ALA A 297 17.79 4.20 9.17
N GLU A 298 17.18 4.87 10.15
CA GLU A 298 17.86 5.31 11.37
C GLU A 298 18.42 4.13 12.18
N LEU A 299 17.62 3.06 12.35
CA LEU A 299 18.08 1.86 13.04
C LEU A 299 19.25 1.19 12.30
N PHE A 300 19.19 1.12 10.97
CA PHE A 300 20.27 0.56 10.17
C PHE A 300 21.56 1.36 10.35
N GLN A 301 21.47 2.69 10.29
CA GLN A 301 22.61 3.57 10.48
C GLN A 301 23.22 3.43 11.88
N GLN A 302 22.39 3.37 12.94
CA GLN A 302 22.85 3.14 14.31
C GLN A 302 23.59 1.80 14.47
N VAL A 303 23.09 0.74 13.84
CA VAL A 303 23.75 -0.58 13.85
C VAL A 303 25.09 -0.53 13.14
N GLU A 304 25.17 0.15 11.99
CA GLU A 304 26.41 0.30 11.23
C GLU A 304 27.46 1.11 12.01
N GLU A 305 27.06 2.26 12.57
CA GLU A 305 27.91 3.10 13.42
C GLU A 305 28.42 2.34 14.66
N ALA A 306 27.54 1.58 15.33
CA ALA A 306 27.91 0.76 16.48
C ALA A 306 28.92 -0.33 16.11
N LEU A 307 28.71 -1.03 14.99
CA LEU A 307 29.62 -2.05 14.50
C LEU A 307 30.99 -1.47 14.13
N GLU A 308 31.02 -0.30 13.49
CA GLU A 308 32.26 0.40 13.19
C GLU A 308 32.99 0.88 14.43
N ALA A 309 32.27 1.39 15.43
CA ALA A 309 32.83 1.80 16.71
C ALA A 309 33.44 0.60 17.45
N GLU A 310 32.74 -0.54 17.49
CA GLU A 310 33.22 -1.78 18.08
C GLU A 310 34.49 -2.29 17.36
N ARG A 311 34.47 -2.33 16.02
CA ARG A 311 35.63 -2.73 15.21
C ARG A 311 36.86 -1.85 15.50
N ARG A 312 36.66 -0.54 15.58
CA ARG A 312 37.73 0.42 15.94
C ARG A 312 38.26 0.16 17.34
N ALA A 313 37.38 0.05 18.34
CA ALA A 313 37.77 -0.22 19.73
C ALA A 313 38.56 -1.53 19.86
N TYR A 314 38.08 -2.62 19.24
CA TYR A 314 38.78 -3.90 19.26
C TYR A 314 40.14 -3.80 18.55
N GLY A 315 40.20 -3.13 17.40
CA GLY A 315 41.44 -2.92 16.66
C GLY A 315 42.50 -2.21 17.50
N GLU A 316 42.12 -1.17 18.25
CA GLU A 316 43.01 -0.48 19.17
C GLU A 316 43.48 -1.36 20.33
N LEU A 317 42.60 -2.17 20.91
CA LEU A 317 42.94 -3.09 21.99
C LEU A 317 43.96 -4.15 21.51
N SER A 318 43.71 -4.76 20.35
CA SER A 318 44.63 -5.73 19.74
C SER A 318 45.99 -5.10 19.45
N ARG A 319 46.00 -3.88 18.86
CA ARG A 319 47.22 -3.10 18.63
C ARG A 319 48.04 -2.88 19.90
N LYS A 320 47.42 -2.31 20.94
CA LYS A 320 48.10 -2.01 22.21
C LYS A 320 48.63 -3.28 22.88
N ALA A 321 47.97 -4.42 22.70
CA ALA A 321 48.43 -5.69 23.25
C ALA A 321 49.63 -6.25 22.48
N TRP A 322 49.60 -6.22 21.14
CA TRP A 322 50.74 -6.60 20.31
C TRP A 322 51.96 -5.72 20.54
N GLU A 323 51.78 -4.39 20.61
CA GLU A 323 52.87 -3.48 20.92
C GLU A 323 53.54 -3.79 22.28
N ARG A 324 52.74 -4.15 23.31
CA ARG A 324 53.28 -4.57 24.62
C ARG A 324 54.09 -5.86 24.52
N LEU A 325 53.59 -6.86 23.79
CA LEU A 325 54.30 -8.13 23.61
C LEU A 325 55.59 -7.97 22.81
N ILE A 326 55.54 -7.24 21.69
CA ILE A 326 56.71 -7.00 20.84
C ILE A 326 57.79 -6.23 21.63
N ARG A 327 57.40 -5.20 22.39
CA ARG A 327 58.35 -4.48 23.27
C ARG A 327 58.97 -5.38 24.33
N ALA A 328 58.23 -6.34 24.87
CA ALA A 328 58.73 -7.29 25.86
C ALA A 328 59.65 -8.38 25.26
N GLN A 329 59.57 -8.65 23.94
CA GLN A 329 60.31 -9.69 23.25
C GLN A 329 61.26 -9.12 22.18
N SER A 330 61.93 -7.99 22.46
CA SER A 330 62.65 -7.15 21.49
C SER A 330 63.84 -7.78 20.73
N GLN A 331 64.01 -9.10 20.72
CA GLN A 331 65.02 -9.80 19.93
C GLN A 331 64.38 -10.49 18.72
N SER A 332 64.93 -10.22 17.54
CA SER A 332 64.60 -10.94 16.30
C SER A 332 65.07 -12.39 16.45
N GLN A 333 64.14 -13.31 16.66
CA GLN A 333 64.44 -14.74 16.77
C GLN A 333 64.27 -15.42 15.42
N ARG A 334 65.30 -16.15 14.99
CA ARG A 334 65.28 -16.94 13.76
C ARG A 334 64.83 -18.35 14.10
N TYR A 335 63.79 -18.82 13.40
CA TYR A 335 63.23 -20.15 13.61
C TYR A 335 63.51 -21.02 12.39
N ASP A 336 63.93 -22.26 12.62
CA ASP A 336 63.90 -23.33 11.63
C ASP A 336 62.90 -24.41 12.07
N PRO A 337 62.67 -25.47 11.28
CA PRO A 337 61.74 -26.55 11.64
C PRO A 337 62.10 -27.29 12.96
N TYR A 338 63.30 -27.08 13.50
CA TYR A 338 63.85 -27.77 14.67
C TYR A 338 64.09 -26.86 15.89
N GLY A 339 64.03 -25.53 15.76
CA GLY A 339 64.13 -24.61 16.89
C GLY A 339 64.63 -23.19 16.56
N LEU A 340 65.13 -22.51 17.60
CA LEU A 340 65.76 -21.20 17.51
C LEU A 340 67.20 -21.32 16.99
N LEU A 341 67.57 -20.49 16.01
CA LEU A 341 68.92 -20.38 15.46
C LEU A 341 69.61 -19.10 15.95
N ASP A 342 70.84 -19.22 16.46
CA ASP A 342 71.68 -18.10 16.94
C ASP A 342 72.60 -17.50 15.85
N SER A 343 72.57 -17.98 14.59
CA SER A 343 73.60 -17.63 13.60
C SER A 343 73.28 -16.45 12.65
N GLU A 344 74.23 -15.51 12.58
CA GLU A 344 74.35 -14.43 11.58
C GLU A 344 74.98 -14.93 10.27
N GLU A 345 74.48 -16.01 9.68
CA GLU A 345 74.89 -16.37 8.32
C GLU A 345 74.36 -15.32 7.33
N GLU A 346 75.27 -14.70 6.54
CA GLU A 346 74.96 -13.83 5.41
C GLU A 346 74.25 -14.62 4.30
N LEU A 347 72.96 -14.84 4.51
CA LEU A 347 72.07 -15.31 3.47
C LEU A 347 71.81 -14.17 2.49
N GLY A 348 71.62 -14.53 1.21
CA GLY A 348 71.26 -13.58 0.15
C GLY A 348 70.00 -12.76 0.46
N PRO A 349 69.61 -11.83 -0.42
CA PRO A 349 68.53 -10.88 -0.14
C PRO A 349 67.20 -11.62 0.16
N PRO A 350 66.59 -11.42 1.35
CA PRO A 350 65.36 -12.09 1.72
C PRO A 350 64.16 -11.53 0.96
N VAL A 351 63.18 -12.39 0.70
CA VAL A 351 61.82 -11.96 0.40
C VAL A 351 61.08 -11.78 1.73
N SER A 352 60.61 -10.56 1.97
CA SER A 352 59.91 -10.20 3.20
C SER A 352 58.41 -10.14 2.95
N ILE A 353 57.64 -10.90 3.72
CA ILE A 353 56.17 -10.86 3.72
C ILE A 353 55.69 -10.35 5.08
N PRO A 354 54.83 -9.32 5.15
CA PRO A 354 54.34 -8.82 6.42
C PRO A 354 53.36 -9.82 7.07
N ILE A 355 53.55 -10.11 8.36
CA ILE A 355 52.55 -10.79 9.17
C ILE A 355 51.52 -9.74 9.56
N LYS A 356 50.29 -9.93 9.10
CA LYS A 356 49.17 -9.05 9.41
C LYS A 356 48.18 -9.73 10.33
N VAL A 357 47.71 -9.00 11.33
CA VAL A 357 46.52 -9.35 12.10
C VAL A 357 45.49 -8.28 11.80
N ARG A 358 44.44 -8.64 11.07
CA ARG A 358 43.50 -7.68 10.46
C ARG A 358 44.31 -6.69 9.58
N ASP A 359 44.15 -5.39 9.78
CA ASP A 359 44.88 -4.37 9.00
C ASP A 359 46.22 -3.94 9.60
N GLN A 360 46.69 -4.61 10.67
CA GLN A 360 47.92 -4.22 11.35
C GLN A 360 49.08 -5.19 11.06
N VAL A 361 50.22 -4.64 10.63
CA VAL A 361 51.47 -5.40 10.49
C VAL A 361 52.10 -5.57 11.88
N ILE A 362 52.15 -6.82 12.36
CA ILE A 362 52.74 -7.18 13.67
C ILE A 362 54.17 -7.72 13.54
N GLY A 363 54.59 -8.10 12.33
CA GLY A 363 55.90 -8.67 12.09
C GLY A 363 56.17 -8.88 10.59
N ARG A 364 57.30 -9.53 10.28
CA ARG A 364 57.68 -9.87 8.90
C ARG A 364 58.26 -11.29 8.86
N VAL A 365 57.75 -12.13 7.98
CA VAL A 365 58.39 -13.39 7.59
C VAL A 365 59.46 -13.05 6.57
N ARG A 366 60.72 -13.43 6.84
CA ARG A 366 61.81 -13.33 5.88
C ARG A 366 62.11 -14.73 5.35
N ALA A 367 61.86 -14.93 4.05
CA ALA A 367 62.20 -16.16 3.36
C ALA A 367 63.45 -15.96 2.51
N TYR A 368 64.37 -16.91 2.59
CA TYR A 368 65.64 -16.88 1.88
C TYR A 368 65.62 -17.98 0.81
N PRO A 369 65.49 -17.63 -0.48
CA PRO A 369 65.52 -18.62 -1.56
C PRO A 369 66.86 -19.35 -1.59
N ALA A 370 66.87 -20.62 -1.99
CA ALA A 370 68.11 -21.38 -2.12
C ALA A 370 69.09 -20.67 -3.08
N PRO A 371 70.42 -20.70 -2.84
CA PRO A 371 71.42 -19.99 -3.65
C PRO A 371 71.38 -20.31 -5.14
N GLN A 372 70.82 -21.47 -5.51
CA GLN A 372 70.73 -21.98 -6.87
C GLN A 372 69.40 -21.62 -7.58
N SER A 373 68.44 -21.01 -6.87
CA SER A 373 67.14 -20.62 -7.45
C SER A 373 67.17 -19.20 -8.00
N ARG A 374 66.40 -18.93 -9.08
CA ARG A 374 66.19 -17.57 -9.64
C ARG A 374 65.23 -16.70 -8.80
N GLY A 375 65.04 -17.01 -7.52
CA GLY A 375 64.06 -16.38 -6.64
C GLY A 375 62.72 -17.14 -6.57
N LEU A 376 61.77 -16.60 -5.80
CA LEU A 376 60.44 -17.18 -5.59
C LEU A 376 59.57 -17.05 -6.84
N THR A 377 58.92 -18.14 -7.25
CA THR A 377 57.90 -18.10 -8.30
C THR A 377 56.63 -17.38 -7.81
N ARG A 378 55.75 -16.96 -8.73
CA ARG A 378 54.47 -16.31 -8.37
C ARG A 378 53.60 -17.20 -7.48
N GLU A 379 53.54 -18.50 -7.77
CA GLU A 379 52.78 -19.47 -6.98
C GLU A 379 53.37 -19.65 -5.58
N GLN A 380 54.70 -19.75 -5.46
CA GLN A 380 55.35 -19.86 -4.15
C GLN A 380 55.17 -18.58 -3.33
N LYS A 381 55.25 -17.40 -3.96
CA LYS A 381 54.98 -16.14 -3.28
C LYS A 381 53.53 -16.07 -2.78
N ALA A 382 52.55 -16.42 -3.61
CA ALA A 382 51.13 -16.44 -3.22
C ALA A 382 50.86 -17.43 -2.09
N LEU A 383 51.47 -18.63 -2.13
CA LEU A 383 51.38 -19.60 -1.04
C LEU A 383 51.97 -19.04 0.26
N LEU A 384 53.13 -18.38 0.18
CA LEU A 384 53.79 -17.78 1.34
C LEU A 384 52.97 -16.62 1.91
N GLU A 385 52.29 -15.83 1.08
CA GLU A 385 51.34 -14.79 1.50
C GLU A 385 50.17 -15.41 2.29
N THR A 386 49.52 -16.45 1.75
CA THR A 386 48.42 -17.18 2.42
C THR A 386 48.85 -17.80 3.75
N LEU A 387 50.02 -18.44 3.80
CA LEU A 387 50.56 -19.03 5.02
C LEU A 387 50.89 -17.95 6.07
N THR A 388 51.41 -16.81 5.62
CA THR A 388 51.72 -15.67 6.50
C THR A 388 50.43 -15.05 7.07
N GLU A 389 49.35 -15.03 6.30
CA GLU A 389 48.03 -14.58 6.76
C GLU A 389 47.44 -15.54 7.81
N GLN A 390 47.49 -16.85 7.58
CA GLN A 390 47.09 -17.85 8.57
C GLN A 390 47.95 -17.79 9.84
N LEU A 391 49.26 -17.53 9.70
CA LEU A 391 50.17 -17.33 10.83
C LEU A 391 49.74 -16.14 11.69
N GLY A 392 49.31 -15.03 11.08
CA GLY A 392 48.76 -13.89 11.81
C GLY A 392 47.56 -14.28 12.68
N VAL A 393 46.60 -15.03 12.11
CA VAL A 393 45.42 -15.53 12.85
C VAL A 393 45.82 -16.45 14.00
N ALA A 394 46.73 -17.39 13.76
CA ALA A 394 47.22 -18.31 14.78
C ALA A 394 47.96 -17.60 15.92
N LEU A 395 48.76 -16.59 15.58
CA LEU A 395 49.48 -15.77 16.56
C LEU A 395 48.53 -14.93 17.43
N GLU A 396 47.45 -14.38 16.86
CA GLU A 396 46.41 -13.69 17.63
C GLU A 396 45.69 -14.65 18.59
N GLY A 397 45.37 -15.87 18.12
CA GLY A 397 44.78 -16.92 18.96
C GLY A 397 45.70 -17.32 20.12
N ALA A 398 46.98 -17.56 19.84
CA ALA A 398 47.98 -17.90 20.85
C ALA A 398 48.17 -16.78 21.88
N ARG A 399 48.16 -15.52 21.43
CA ARG A 399 48.21 -14.35 22.31
C ARG A 399 46.99 -14.30 23.24
N LEU A 400 45.78 -14.39 22.69
CA LEU A 400 44.53 -14.33 23.47
C LEU A 400 44.46 -15.47 24.50
N TYR A 401 44.88 -16.67 24.11
CA TYR A 401 44.96 -17.81 25.02
C TYR A 401 45.94 -17.54 26.17
N ARG A 402 47.14 -17.03 25.87
CA ARG A 402 48.14 -16.68 26.88
C ARG A 402 47.65 -15.60 27.83
N ASP A 403 47.00 -14.55 27.33
CA ASP A 403 46.41 -13.48 28.14
C ASP A 403 45.32 -14.05 29.08
N THR A 404 44.49 -14.95 28.57
CA THR A 404 43.42 -15.62 29.35
C THR A 404 44.00 -16.50 30.44
N GLN A 405 45.01 -17.32 30.13
CA GLN A 405 45.70 -18.15 31.14
C GLN A 405 46.37 -17.31 32.22
N LYS A 406 47.05 -16.22 31.85
CA LYS A 406 47.72 -15.34 32.82
C LYS A 406 46.70 -14.70 33.77
N ARG A 407 45.53 -14.32 33.25
CA ARG A 407 44.45 -13.73 34.05
C ARG A 407 43.83 -14.75 35.01
N ALA A 408 43.53 -15.96 34.53
CA ALA A 408 43.02 -17.05 35.36
C ALA A 408 44.00 -17.44 36.48
N ALA A 409 45.30 -17.53 36.17
CA ALA A 409 46.33 -17.83 37.16
C ALA A 409 46.42 -16.75 38.26
N MET A 410 46.32 -15.46 37.87
CA MET A 410 46.31 -14.35 38.81
C MET A 410 45.06 -14.37 39.72
N GLU A 411 43.89 -14.65 39.14
CA GLU A 411 42.63 -14.75 39.90
C GLU A 411 42.68 -15.92 40.89
N GLN A 412 43.17 -17.08 40.47
CA GLN A 412 43.34 -18.24 41.34
C GLN A 412 44.30 -17.96 42.49
N LEU A 413 45.46 -17.34 42.21
CA LEU A 413 46.42 -16.94 43.23
C LEU A 413 45.80 -15.97 44.24
N SER A 414 45.06 -14.96 43.76
CA SER A 414 44.38 -14.00 44.62
C SER A 414 43.33 -14.69 45.52
N ALA A 415 42.55 -15.61 44.97
CA ALA A 415 41.55 -16.36 45.74
C ALA A 415 42.19 -17.25 46.80
N GLU A 416 43.31 -17.92 46.49
CA GLU A 416 44.05 -18.77 47.42
C GLU A 416 44.63 -17.97 48.59
N ILE A 417 45.25 -16.81 48.31
CA ILE A 417 45.76 -15.91 49.35
C ILE A 417 44.63 -15.46 50.27
N VAL A 418 43.49 -15.03 49.72
CA VAL A 418 42.32 -14.59 50.51
C VAL A 418 41.75 -15.74 51.35
N ALA A 419 41.70 -16.96 50.82
CA ALA A 419 41.23 -18.12 51.56
C ALA A 419 42.09 -18.38 52.81
N ARG A 420 43.42 -18.41 52.66
CA ARG A 420 44.36 -18.60 53.78
C ARG A 420 44.27 -17.48 54.83
N ILE A 421 44.11 -16.23 54.39
CA ILE A 421 43.92 -15.09 55.29
C ILE A 421 42.64 -15.26 56.13
N ARG A 422 41.57 -15.81 55.54
CA ARG A 422 40.27 -16.02 56.20
C ARG A 422 40.21 -17.24 57.12
N GLU A 423 41.17 -18.16 57.07
CA GLU A 423 41.21 -19.35 57.94
C GLU A 423 41.41 -19.01 59.42
N THR A 424 41.90 -17.81 59.72
CA THR A 424 42.06 -17.31 61.08
C THR A 424 41.13 -16.12 61.35
N LEU A 425 40.57 -16.07 62.57
CA LEU A 425 39.68 -15.01 63.04
C LEU A 425 40.40 -14.01 63.96
N ASP A 426 41.69 -14.22 64.23
CA ASP A 426 42.51 -13.36 65.07
C ASP A 426 43.22 -12.29 64.23
N MET A 427 43.02 -11.01 64.56
CA MET A 427 43.50 -9.87 63.75
C MET A 427 45.02 -9.87 63.57
N ASP A 428 45.78 -10.18 64.62
CA ASP A 428 47.24 -10.22 64.56
C ASP A 428 47.72 -11.36 63.64
N THR A 429 47.08 -12.52 63.73
CA THR A 429 47.35 -13.69 62.89
C THR A 429 46.95 -13.45 61.43
N VAL A 430 45.83 -12.75 61.19
CA VAL A 430 45.37 -12.33 59.84
C VAL A 430 46.41 -11.43 59.19
N MET A 431 46.89 -10.41 59.91
CA MET A 431 47.91 -9.47 59.43
C MET A 431 49.23 -10.18 59.10
N GLN A 432 49.73 -11.03 60.00
CA GLN A 432 50.96 -11.80 59.77
C GLN A 432 50.83 -12.76 58.58
N THR A 433 49.69 -13.44 58.47
CA THR A 433 49.41 -14.36 57.36
C THR A 433 49.32 -13.59 56.04
N ALA A 434 48.62 -12.45 56.02
CA ALA A 434 48.54 -11.60 54.83
C ALA A 434 49.91 -11.10 54.37
N VAL A 435 50.76 -10.60 55.27
CA VAL A 435 52.12 -10.16 54.96
C VAL A 435 52.95 -11.30 54.38
N ARG A 436 52.93 -12.48 55.01
CA ARG A 436 53.70 -13.65 54.55
C ARG A 436 53.25 -14.09 53.16
N GLU A 437 51.95 -14.28 52.97
CA GLU A 437 51.40 -14.77 51.71
C GLU A 437 51.61 -13.74 50.58
N MET A 438 51.44 -12.44 50.83
CA MET A 438 51.73 -11.40 49.84
C MET A 438 53.21 -11.35 49.47
N ARG A 439 54.11 -11.49 50.45
CA ARG A 439 55.56 -11.48 50.21
C ARG A 439 55.98 -12.66 49.36
N GLU A 440 55.54 -13.86 49.72
CA GLU A 440 55.88 -15.10 49.01
C GLU A 440 55.24 -15.17 47.63
N ALA A 441 53.95 -14.86 47.51
CA ALA A 441 53.21 -15.00 46.25
C ALA A 441 53.62 -13.96 45.19
N LEU A 442 53.99 -12.74 45.59
CA LEU A 442 54.35 -11.65 44.67
C LEU A 442 55.87 -11.45 44.56
N GLY A 443 56.68 -12.20 45.30
CA GLY A 443 58.14 -12.06 45.30
C GLY A 443 58.61 -10.71 45.84
N LEU A 444 57.87 -10.12 46.78
CA LEU A 444 58.19 -8.82 47.35
C LEU A 444 59.31 -8.95 48.38
N HIS A 445 60.16 -7.93 48.50
CA HIS A 445 61.22 -7.93 49.50
C HIS A 445 60.67 -7.69 50.92
N ASP A 446 59.69 -6.81 51.07
CA ASP A 446 59.04 -6.51 52.34
C ASP A 446 57.59 -6.02 52.11
N VAL A 447 56.71 -6.22 53.10
CA VAL A 447 55.31 -5.80 53.07
C VAL A 447 54.93 -5.23 54.43
N LEU A 448 54.70 -3.92 54.50
CA LEU A 448 54.26 -3.22 55.70
C LEU A 448 52.74 -2.99 55.64
N ILE A 449 52.01 -3.50 56.63
CA ILE A 449 50.59 -3.17 56.81
C ILE A 449 50.45 -2.20 57.99
N ARG A 450 49.88 -1.03 57.73
CA ARG A 450 49.63 0.01 58.74
C ARG A 450 48.14 0.30 58.80
N LEU A 451 47.56 0.16 59.99
CA LEU A 451 46.17 0.54 60.26
C LEU A 451 46.18 1.99 60.77
N GLU A 452 45.83 2.92 59.90
CA GLU A 452 45.70 4.34 60.25
C GLU A 452 44.22 4.69 60.44
N PRO A 453 43.84 5.44 61.49
CA PRO A 453 42.53 6.05 61.56
C PRO A 453 42.38 6.97 60.33
N THR A 454 41.21 6.96 59.69
CA THR A 454 40.97 7.59 58.38
C THR A 454 41.15 9.13 58.35
N GLU A 455 41.61 9.76 59.43
CA GLU A 455 41.86 11.19 59.52
C GLU A 455 43.34 11.53 59.60
N LYS A 456 43.85 11.93 58.43
CA LYS A 456 44.98 12.83 58.10
C LYS A 456 46.01 12.17 57.19
N ARG A 457 45.80 12.39 55.90
CA ARG A 457 46.79 12.13 54.87
C ARG A 457 46.93 13.41 54.05
N ASP A 458 47.90 14.23 54.44
CA ASP A 458 48.66 15.09 53.56
C ASP A 458 49.97 15.43 54.28
N GLU A 459 51.05 15.48 53.50
CA GLU A 459 52.45 15.69 53.91
C GLU A 459 53.20 14.41 54.29
N GLU A 460 54.00 13.95 53.33
CA GLU A 460 55.22 13.11 53.42
C GLU A 460 55.21 11.94 52.42
N ALA A 461 55.32 12.29 51.14
CA ALA A 461 55.86 11.39 50.13
C ALA A 461 56.62 12.18 49.05
N VAL A 462 57.62 12.97 49.46
CA VAL A 462 58.78 13.30 48.63
C VAL A 462 60.02 13.38 49.54
N SER A 463 60.76 12.28 49.64
CA SER A 463 62.22 12.27 49.71
C SER A 463 62.76 10.93 49.23
#